data_AF-A0A1Z5KI55-F1
#
_entry.id   AF-A0A1Z5KI55-F1
#
_cell.length_a   1.000
_cell.length_b   1.000
_cell.length_c   1.000
_cell.angle_alpha   90.00
_cell.angle_beta   90.00
_cell.angle_gamma   90.00
#
_symmetry.space_group_name_H-M   'P 1'
#
loop_
_entity.id
_entity.type
_entity.pdbx_description
1 polymer ?
#
loop_
_entity_poly.entity_id
_entity_poly.type
_entity_poly.pdbx_seq_one_letter_code
_entity_poly.pdbx_strand_id
1 'polypeptide(L)'
;MLRTQSLGRFVSKIVKARVIQSLPPVLSRNSPNKNALAVIITRRFVDTPTTAFGRNRDDEKDRRRAPTQLTKYSSIKELEVETKYLISLIKQSSTSSSAGNKRLLNATKKNDKPGFISMDHLSKNLEAWMEACLEGHGIYAAQHALSVLETMEANFDQTTSAFYTPSTSFYDIVFHAFASCRGRREAAETVQSVLQRMLERAKKSRRYYPQPTTKTFNIALNCWAKSNEYDAGLRAEELWHVMSEWHENYRHEMNRGRPVQCSPNERTMAALVEAWGNSGHEDTPDRVLYLLQHAIDQQKTQAPLVNAIVFSNAIRAVTRHNHPLGAEKAEEILRLMQQSHVQPNTRTYAAVLHAYTSAAESNQMRISKPDSAKRATAILYQMIQNYREGAAGVKPNVYCFTTCIAAWARCQDGDGNELNPQECAEGLWGDLVQLYLETSDPAFRPSVETGNAVLMAWMRATHVADAMDRGDDVLKRMRQFTKPDLRSYNILLNGMNWRGMGEQALKLIEWMERQGPELRPDRFSFNSVLAALAKDRTLPHAQEKAEVVLRRMEFSSVGADHFSYATVLDAWARSEDTTDKARRAEALAQVMMDRYHAFLASAIDTKTTTPADPALFVPWDL
;
A
#
# COMPACT_ATOMS: atom_id res chain seq x y z
N MET A 1 -40.33 -3.21 -22.04
CA MET A 1 -41.47 -2.27 -22.03
C MET A 1 -42.14 -2.40 -20.67
N LEU A 2 -42.46 -1.39 -19.87
CA LEU A 2 -42.43 0.07 -19.93
C LEU A 2 -42.60 0.50 -18.45
N ARG A 3 -41.56 1.05 -17.81
CA ARG A 3 -41.61 1.97 -16.63
C ARG A 3 -40.20 2.21 -16.05
N THR A 4 -39.33 2.82 -16.84
CA THR A 4 -38.06 3.43 -16.39
C THR A 4 -37.70 4.66 -17.26
N GLN A 5 -38.70 5.48 -17.62
CA GLN A 5 -38.48 6.71 -18.42
C GLN A 5 -39.06 8.00 -17.81
N SER A 6 -39.48 8.02 -16.55
CA SER A 6 -40.09 9.23 -15.95
C SER A 6 -39.29 9.91 -14.82
N LEU A 7 -38.15 9.38 -14.35
CA LEU A 7 -37.31 10.10 -13.37
C LEU A 7 -36.24 11.02 -13.99
N GLY A 8 -35.93 10.87 -15.28
CA GLY A 8 -34.95 11.71 -15.98
C GLY A 8 -35.45 13.11 -16.40
N ARG A 9 -36.75 13.41 -16.24
CA ARG A 9 -37.34 14.70 -16.67
C ARG A 9 -37.83 15.61 -15.53
N PHE A 10 -37.76 15.16 -14.28
CA PHE A 10 -38.23 15.95 -13.13
C PHE A 10 -37.11 16.77 -12.46
N VAL A 11 -35.84 16.35 -12.56
CA VAL A 11 -34.71 17.08 -11.95
C VAL A 11 -34.11 18.14 -12.89
N SER A 12 -34.39 18.09 -14.20
CA SER A 12 -33.88 19.07 -15.18
C SER A 12 -34.71 20.37 -15.26
N LYS A 13 -35.88 20.47 -14.61
CA LYS A 13 -36.80 21.62 -14.76
C LYS A 13 -36.85 22.58 -13.56
N ILE A 14 -36.14 22.32 -12.47
CA ILE A 14 -36.15 23.19 -11.26
C ILE A 14 -34.88 24.04 -11.12
N VAL A 15 -33.83 23.84 -11.93
CA VAL A 15 -32.56 24.59 -11.81
C VAL A 15 -32.30 25.59 -12.96
N LYS A 16 -33.29 25.89 -13.80
CA LYS A 16 -33.15 26.86 -14.92
C LYS A 16 -34.21 27.96 -14.99
N ALA A 17 -34.74 28.41 -13.86
CA ALA A 17 -35.55 29.64 -13.82
C ALA A 17 -35.40 30.36 -12.46
N ARG A 18 -34.79 31.55 -12.51
CA ARG A 18 -34.30 32.45 -11.44
C ARG A 18 -32.78 32.31 -11.36
N VAL A 19 -31.98 33.20 -11.94
CA VAL A 19 -31.94 34.65 -11.71
C VAL A 19 -31.27 35.31 -12.91
N ILE A 20 -31.87 36.36 -13.49
CA ILE A 20 -31.24 37.63 -13.91
C ILE A 20 -32.28 38.46 -14.70
N GLN A 21 -32.28 39.77 -14.44
CA GLN A 21 -32.95 40.91 -15.12
C GLN A 21 -34.37 41.33 -14.70
N SER A 22 -34.40 42.21 -13.69
CA SER A 22 -35.02 43.53 -13.82
C SER A 22 -34.29 44.55 -12.92
N LEU A 23 -33.64 45.53 -13.55
CA LEU A 23 -33.23 46.82 -12.97
C LEU A 23 -34.40 47.81 -13.22
N PRO A 24 -34.56 48.90 -12.43
CA PRO A 24 -33.95 50.18 -12.83
C PRO A 24 -33.53 51.04 -11.59
N PRO A 25 -33.23 52.36 -11.68
CA PRO A 25 -31.88 52.90 -11.42
C PRO A 25 -31.87 53.98 -10.31
N VAL A 26 -30.70 54.64 -10.14
CA VAL A 26 -30.50 56.04 -9.66
C VAL A 26 -29.81 56.22 -8.28
N LEU A 27 -28.67 56.97 -8.35
CA LEU A 27 -27.86 57.65 -7.32
C LEU A 27 -26.96 56.78 -6.41
N SER A 28 -25.72 57.13 -6.10
CA SER A 28 -24.79 58.17 -6.57
C SER A 28 -23.37 57.75 -6.16
N ARG A 29 -22.38 58.54 -6.60
CA ARG A 29 -20.94 58.35 -6.44
C ARG A 29 -20.48 58.15 -4.97
N ASN A 30 -19.41 57.35 -4.83
CA ASN A 30 -18.43 57.26 -3.74
C ASN A 30 -18.56 56.13 -2.69
N SER A 31 -17.42 55.46 -2.51
CA SER A 31 -16.90 54.76 -1.32
C SER A 31 -16.97 53.22 -1.28
N PRO A 32 -16.00 52.56 -0.58
CA PRO A 32 -15.39 51.31 -1.00
C PRO A 32 -15.80 50.10 -0.15
N ASN A 33 -15.99 48.94 -0.77
CA ASN A 33 -15.86 47.66 -0.08
C ASN A 33 -15.65 46.51 -1.09
N LYS A 34 -14.39 46.30 -1.51
CA LYS A 34 -13.98 45.21 -2.41
C LYS A 34 -13.70 43.87 -1.69
N ASN A 35 -13.93 43.77 -0.37
CA ASN A 35 -13.56 42.59 0.41
C ASN A 35 -14.73 41.65 0.79
N ALA A 36 -15.97 41.94 0.41
CA ALA A 36 -17.12 41.13 0.84
C ALA A 36 -17.48 39.95 -0.10
N LEU A 37 -16.91 39.88 -1.31
CA LEU A 37 -17.26 38.84 -2.29
C LEU A 37 -16.24 37.69 -2.38
N ALA A 38 -15.11 37.77 -1.67
CA ALA A 38 -14.07 36.75 -1.67
C ALA A 38 -14.26 35.63 -0.61
N VAL A 39 -15.27 35.73 0.26
CA VAL A 39 -15.43 34.83 1.42
C VAL A 39 -16.45 33.70 1.18
N ILE A 40 -17.23 33.74 0.10
CA ILE A 40 -18.34 32.80 -0.10
C ILE A 40 -17.97 31.58 -0.99
N ILE A 41 -16.83 31.60 -1.69
CA ILE A 41 -16.46 30.51 -2.62
C ILE A 41 -15.43 29.50 -2.03
N THR A 42 -14.78 29.81 -0.91
CA THR A 42 -13.71 28.96 -0.33
C THR A 42 -14.14 28.01 0.80
N ARG A 43 -15.45 27.86 1.09
CA ARG A 43 -15.92 27.09 2.26
C ARG A 43 -16.70 25.80 1.96
N ARG A 44 -16.69 25.31 0.73
CA ARG A 44 -17.25 23.99 0.36
C ARG A 44 -16.21 23.23 -0.47
N PHE A 45 -15.27 22.57 0.20
CA PHE A 45 -14.52 21.36 -0.25
C PHE A 45 -13.35 21.15 0.73
N VAL A 46 -13.68 20.88 1.99
CA VAL A 46 -12.76 20.30 2.98
C VAL A 46 -13.60 19.24 3.72
N ASP A 47 -12.99 18.08 3.95
CA ASP A 47 -13.47 16.90 4.69
C ASP A 47 -14.13 15.77 3.87
N THR A 48 -13.28 14.90 3.32
CA THR A 48 -13.42 13.45 3.46
C THR A 48 -12.07 12.83 3.86
N PRO A 49 -11.94 12.22 5.04
CA PRO A 49 -10.75 11.45 5.38
C PRO A 49 -10.87 10.08 4.71
N THR A 50 -10.04 9.80 3.70
CA THR A 50 -9.87 8.44 3.20
C THR A 50 -8.94 7.68 4.14
N THR A 51 -9.50 6.59 4.65
CA THR A 51 -8.96 5.65 5.61
C THR A 51 -7.67 4.97 5.14
N ALA A 52 -6.87 4.60 6.14
CA ALA A 52 -5.53 4.08 6.02
C ALA A 52 -5.44 2.70 5.32
N PHE A 53 -4.42 2.56 4.46
CA PHE A 53 -3.75 1.28 4.20
C PHE A 53 -2.23 1.50 4.25
N GLY A 54 -1.56 0.73 5.13
CA GLY A 54 -0.12 0.44 5.09
C GLY A 54 0.86 1.60 5.29
N ARG A 55 0.97 2.13 6.52
CA ARG A 55 2.11 2.99 6.90
C ARG A 55 3.40 2.17 6.99
N ASN A 56 4.29 2.29 6.00
CA ASN A 56 5.70 1.92 6.18
C ASN A 56 6.39 2.99 7.05
N ARG A 57 6.92 2.57 8.21
CA ARG A 57 7.63 3.44 9.18
C ARG A 57 8.99 3.97 8.68
N ASP A 58 9.42 3.58 7.49
CA ASP A 58 10.71 4.01 6.92
C ASP A 58 10.63 5.35 6.16
N ASP A 59 9.44 5.81 5.76
CA ASP A 59 9.25 7.07 5.02
C ASP A 59 9.39 8.34 5.89
N GLU A 60 9.43 8.18 7.22
CA GLU A 60 9.47 9.31 8.16
C GLU A 60 10.89 9.89 8.34
N LYS A 61 11.94 9.15 7.93
CA LYS A 61 13.33 9.62 7.97
C LYS A 61 13.73 10.48 6.76
N ASP A 62 13.09 10.30 5.61
CA ASP A 62 13.37 11.12 4.41
C ASP A 62 12.73 12.52 4.46
N ARG A 63 11.79 12.76 5.38
CA ARG A 63 11.24 14.11 5.64
C ARG A 63 12.24 15.08 6.29
N ARG A 64 13.38 14.62 6.81
CA ARG A 64 14.34 15.46 7.55
C ARG A 64 15.54 15.98 6.74
N ARG A 65 15.55 15.80 5.42
CA ARG A 65 16.62 16.30 4.53
C ARG A 65 16.14 17.17 3.37
N ALA A 66 15.06 17.93 3.56
CA ALA A 66 14.78 19.06 2.66
C ALA A 66 15.60 20.27 3.12
N PRO A 67 16.41 20.93 2.25
CA PRO A 67 16.99 22.20 2.58
C PRO A 67 15.86 23.23 2.69
N THR A 68 15.57 23.66 3.92
CA THR A 68 14.79 24.86 4.21
C THR A 68 15.51 26.06 3.60
N GLN A 69 15.13 26.49 2.38
CA GLN A 69 15.13 27.90 1.92
C GLN A 69 14.56 27.98 0.49
N LEU A 70 13.33 28.50 0.33
CA LEU A 70 12.90 29.44 -0.74
C LEU A 70 11.40 29.80 -0.63
N THR A 71 11.00 30.47 0.46
CA THR A 71 9.67 31.09 0.56
C THR A 71 9.63 32.41 -0.23
N LYS A 72 9.53 32.36 -1.56
CA LYS A 72 9.26 33.57 -2.38
C LYS A 72 7.78 33.77 -2.67
N TYR A 73 6.98 32.70 -2.66
CA TYR A 73 5.55 32.73 -2.91
C TYR A 73 4.78 32.50 -1.62
N SER A 74 3.99 33.48 -1.21
CA SER A 74 3.12 33.36 -0.03
C SER A 74 1.82 32.60 -0.33
N SER A 75 1.46 32.43 -1.61
CA SER A 75 0.32 31.60 -2.02
C SER A 75 0.43 31.03 -3.45
N ILE A 76 -0.26 29.91 -3.71
CA ILE A 76 -0.41 29.32 -5.06
C ILE A 76 -0.99 30.32 -6.06
N LYS A 77 -1.87 31.22 -5.62
CA LYS A 77 -2.45 32.25 -6.49
C LYS A 77 -1.39 33.22 -7.01
N GLU A 78 -0.38 33.54 -6.21
CA GLU A 78 0.75 34.36 -6.65
C GLU A 78 1.61 33.60 -7.67
N LEU A 79 1.83 32.30 -7.43
CA LEU A 79 2.55 31.42 -8.34
C LEU A 79 1.81 31.29 -9.70
N GLU A 80 0.47 31.14 -9.70
CA GLU A 80 -0.36 31.12 -10.91
C GLU A 80 -0.29 32.44 -11.70
N VAL A 81 -0.35 33.58 -11.01
CA VAL A 81 -0.27 34.90 -11.64
C VAL A 81 1.10 35.07 -12.29
N GLU A 82 2.17 34.70 -11.60
CA GLU A 82 3.52 34.78 -12.17
C GLU A 82 3.70 33.81 -13.34
N THR A 83 3.13 32.60 -13.27
CA THR A 83 3.15 31.63 -14.38
C THR A 83 2.45 32.17 -15.62
N LYS A 84 1.25 32.76 -15.46
CA LYS A 84 0.50 33.39 -16.56
C LYS A 84 1.27 34.57 -17.15
N TYR A 85 1.93 35.37 -16.30
CA TYR A 85 2.79 36.47 -16.71
C TYR A 85 4.00 35.98 -17.51
N LEU A 86 4.71 34.96 -17.04
CA LEU A 86 5.84 34.34 -17.74
C LEU A 86 5.40 33.78 -19.11
N ILE A 87 4.28 33.06 -19.18
CA ILE A 87 3.71 32.57 -20.46
C ILE A 87 3.41 33.74 -21.42
N SER A 88 2.84 34.83 -20.92
CA SER A 88 2.53 36.02 -21.74
C SER A 88 3.79 36.70 -22.29
N LEU A 89 4.85 36.81 -21.48
CA LEU A 89 6.13 37.38 -21.88
C LEU A 89 6.84 36.48 -22.90
N ILE A 90 6.80 35.16 -22.69
CA ILE A 90 7.32 34.17 -23.64
C ILE A 90 6.62 34.32 -25.00
N LYS A 91 5.30 34.51 -25.04
CA LYS A 91 4.54 34.74 -26.29
C LYS A 91 4.83 36.10 -26.94
N GLN A 92 5.10 37.15 -26.15
CA GLN A 92 5.45 38.47 -26.70
C GLN A 92 6.86 38.48 -27.32
N SER A 93 7.77 37.67 -26.80
CA SER A 93 9.15 37.59 -27.31
C SER A 93 9.27 36.92 -28.68
N SER A 94 8.35 36.01 -29.04
CA SER A 94 8.35 35.29 -30.33
C SER A 94 7.83 36.11 -31.52
N THR A 95 7.06 37.18 -31.28
CA THR A 95 6.53 38.06 -32.34
C THR A 95 7.51 39.16 -32.78
N SER A 96 8.65 39.30 -32.06
CA SER A 96 9.67 40.30 -32.39
C SER A 96 10.70 39.76 -33.41
N SER A 97 10.97 40.52 -34.48
CA SER A 97 11.78 40.09 -35.62
C SER A 97 13.24 39.74 -35.23
N SER A 98 13.93 38.96 -36.08
CA SER A 98 15.31 38.47 -35.83
C SER A 98 16.34 39.59 -35.61
N ALA A 99 16.08 40.82 -36.09
CA ALA A 99 16.89 42.01 -35.83
C ALA A 99 16.69 42.58 -34.42
N GLY A 100 15.49 42.44 -33.85
CA GLY A 100 15.19 42.75 -32.45
C GLY A 100 15.92 41.81 -31.50
N ASN A 101 15.92 40.50 -31.81
CA ASN A 101 16.63 39.49 -31.01
C ASN A 101 18.16 39.70 -31.00
N LYS A 102 18.79 40.13 -32.11
CA LYS A 102 20.21 40.50 -32.14
C LYS A 102 20.56 41.77 -31.35
N ARG A 103 19.66 42.78 -31.32
CA ARG A 103 19.83 43.99 -30.48
C ARG A 103 19.62 43.70 -28.99
N LEU A 104 18.70 42.81 -28.66
CA LEU A 104 18.50 42.29 -27.29
C LEU A 104 19.71 41.48 -26.82
N LEU A 105 20.33 40.68 -27.70
CA LEU A 105 21.56 39.92 -27.42
C LEU A 105 22.79 40.79 -27.11
N ASN A 106 22.88 42.00 -27.66
CA ASN A 106 23.96 42.94 -27.35
C ASN A 106 23.70 43.72 -26.05
N ALA A 107 22.44 43.77 -25.60
CA ALA A 107 22.04 44.38 -24.35
C ALA A 107 22.22 43.44 -23.14
N THR A 108 22.27 42.11 -23.32
CA THR A 108 22.46 41.13 -22.24
C THR A 108 23.85 41.17 -21.57
N LYS A 109 24.84 41.86 -22.15
CA LYS A 109 26.13 42.13 -21.47
C LYS A 109 26.06 43.24 -20.42
N LYS A 110 24.95 43.99 -20.36
CA LYS A 110 24.71 45.00 -19.32
C LYS A 110 23.49 44.57 -18.53
N ASN A 111 23.75 44.07 -17.33
CA ASN A 111 22.75 43.69 -16.34
C ASN A 111 21.63 44.73 -16.21
N ASP A 112 20.43 44.21 -15.94
CA ASP A 112 19.23 44.92 -15.50
C ASP A 112 18.43 45.67 -16.57
N LYS A 113 17.58 44.93 -17.30
CA LYS A 113 16.31 45.46 -17.82
C LYS A 113 15.13 44.55 -17.49
N PRO A 114 13.99 45.13 -17.02
CA PRO A 114 12.76 44.40 -16.74
C PRO A 114 12.08 44.05 -18.07
N GLY A 115 12.13 42.79 -18.47
CA GLY A 115 11.53 42.33 -19.73
C GLY A 115 12.19 41.11 -20.37
N PHE A 116 13.29 40.62 -19.79
CA PHE A 116 13.97 39.41 -20.28
C PHE A 116 13.92 38.32 -19.20
N ILE A 117 13.26 37.20 -19.50
CA ILE A 117 13.17 36.06 -18.58
C ILE A 117 14.48 35.28 -18.65
N SER A 118 15.25 35.29 -17.56
CA SER A 118 16.38 34.38 -17.40
C SER A 118 15.87 32.94 -17.28
N MET A 119 16.56 31.97 -17.89
CA MET A 119 16.30 30.54 -17.69
C MET A 119 16.32 30.15 -16.20
N ASP A 120 17.06 30.89 -15.38
CA ASP A 120 17.10 30.74 -13.93
C ASP A 120 15.78 31.15 -13.24
N HIS A 121 15.07 32.17 -13.75
CA HIS A 121 13.75 32.56 -13.23
C HIS A 121 12.67 31.51 -13.57
N LEU A 122 12.76 30.90 -14.75
CA LEU A 122 11.87 29.81 -15.17
C LEU A 122 12.11 28.53 -14.36
N SER A 123 13.38 28.17 -14.11
CA SER A 123 13.75 27.02 -13.28
C SER A 123 13.22 27.17 -11.85
N LYS A 124 13.42 28.35 -11.23
CA LYS A 124 12.92 28.63 -9.87
C LYS A 124 11.41 28.61 -9.76
N ASN A 125 10.70 29.10 -10.78
CA ASN A 125 9.23 29.05 -10.81
C ASN A 125 8.72 27.60 -10.89
N LEU A 126 9.37 26.74 -11.67
CA LEU A 126 9.06 25.31 -11.72
C LEU A 126 9.42 24.55 -10.45
N GLU A 127 10.55 24.86 -9.81
CA GLU A 127 10.92 24.29 -8.52
C GLU A 127 9.86 24.61 -7.45
N ALA A 128 9.33 25.83 -7.45
CA ALA A 128 8.21 26.22 -6.59
C ALA A 128 6.91 25.46 -6.91
N TRP A 129 6.61 25.18 -8.20
CA TRP A 129 5.49 24.30 -8.58
C TRP A 129 5.73 22.85 -8.14
N MET A 130 6.97 22.37 -8.16
CA MET A 130 7.33 21.03 -7.68
C MET A 130 7.16 20.90 -6.16
N GLU A 131 7.54 21.92 -5.39
CA GLU A 131 7.25 21.96 -3.94
C GLU A 131 5.74 21.98 -3.69
N ALA A 132 4.97 22.76 -4.46
CA ALA A 132 3.51 22.76 -4.36
C ALA A 132 2.88 21.38 -4.68
N CYS A 133 3.45 20.61 -5.62
CA CYS A 133 3.05 19.21 -5.86
C CYS A 133 3.24 18.34 -4.61
N LEU A 134 4.33 18.54 -3.87
CA LEU A 134 4.64 17.78 -2.64
C LEU A 134 3.76 18.19 -1.45
N GLU A 135 3.31 19.45 -1.41
CA GLU A 135 2.41 19.99 -0.37
C GLU A 135 0.93 19.60 -0.58
N GLY A 136 0.61 18.85 -1.64
CA GLY A 136 -0.73 18.26 -1.85
C GLY A 136 -1.57 18.93 -2.95
N HIS A 137 -0.99 19.82 -3.77
CA HIS A 137 -1.72 20.47 -4.87
C HIS A 137 -1.82 19.62 -6.15
N GLY A 138 -1.22 18.42 -6.16
CA GLY A 138 -1.51 17.34 -7.10
C GLY A 138 -1.31 17.68 -8.59
N ILE A 139 -2.16 17.10 -9.45
CA ILE A 139 -2.07 17.18 -10.93
C ILE A 139 -2.14 18.62 -11.46
N TYR A 140 -2.85 19.53 -10.79
CA TYR A 140 -3.02 20.90 -11.27
C TYR A 140 -1.67 21.63 -11.37
N ALA A 141 -0.81 21.47 -10.38
CA ALA A 141 0.55 22.02 -10.39
C ALA A 141 1.40 21.40 -11.52
N ALA A 142 1.29 20.10 -11.75
CA ALA A 142 1.98 19.41 -12.85
C ALA A 142 1.47 19.85 -14.24
N GLN A 143 0.16 20.10 -14.39
CA GLN A 143 -0.44 20.64 -15.62
C GLN A 143 0.04 22.06 -15.92
N HIS A 144 0.20 22.90 -14.89
CA HIS A 144 0.77 24.23 -15.07
C HIS A 144 2.24 24.18 -15.53
N ALA A 145 3.04 23.30 -14.93
CA ALA A 145 4.41 23.06 -15.39
C ALA A 145 4.46 22.58 -16.85
N LEU A 146 3.53 21.69 -17.25
CA LEU A 146 3.38 21.24 -18.64
C LEU A 146 3.01 22.37 -19.59
N SER A 147 2.10 23.27 -19.21
CA SER A 147 1.69 24.40 -20.05
C SER A 147 2.85 25.36 -20.35
N VAL A 148 3.74 25.58 -19.38
CA VAL A 148 4.96 26.36 -19.60
C VAL A 148 5.88 25.66 -20.60
N LEU A 149 6.09 24.35 -20.45
CA LEU A 149 6.89 23.55 -21.37
C LEU A 149 6.34 23.60 -22.80
N GLU A 150 5.04 23.40 -22.99
CA GLU A 150 4.39 23.44 -24.31
C GLU A 150 4.51 24.80 -24.98
N THR A 151 4.44 25.88 -24.21
CA THR A 151 4.63 27.24 -24.73
C THR A 151 6.07 27.44 -25.21
N MET A 152 7.07 26.93 -24.47
CA MET A 152 8.48 26.99 -24.88
C MET A 152 8.72 26.16 -26.15
N GLU A 153 8.15 24.96 -26.22
CA GLU A 153 8.22 24.08 -27.38
C GLU A 153 7.60 24.71 -28.65
N ALA A 154 6.40 25.29 -28.53
CA ALA A 154 5.72 25.96 -29.65
C ALA A 154 6.52 27.15 -30.20
N ASN A 155 7.20 27.89 -29.33
CA ASN A 155 8.06 28.99 -29.73
C ASN A 155 9.35 28.52 -30.42
N PHE A 156 9.91 27.38 -30.00
CA PHE A 156 11.04 26.77 -30.70
C PHE A 156 10.64 26.36 -32.12
N ASP A 157 9.49 25.72 -32.30
CA ASP A 157 9.00 25.29 -33.62
C ASP A 157 8.79 26.50 -34.57
N GLN A 158 8.43 27.68 -34.05
CA GLN A 158 8.24 28.90 -34.85
C GLN A 158 9.54 29.66 -35.17
N THR A 159 10.49 29.71 -34.24
CA THR A 159 11.65 30.63 -34.35
C THR A 159 12.97 29.92 -34.61
N THR A 160 13.03 28.59 -34.43
CA THR A 160 14.25 27.75 -34.55
C THR A 160 15.47 28.30 -33.80
N SER A 161 15.23 29.10 -32.75
CA SER A 161 16.29 29.75 -31.96
C SER A 161 16.65 28.89 -30.75
N ALA A 162 17.95 28.67 -30.54
CA ALA A 162 18.50 27.95 -29.39
C ALA A 162 18.20 28.62 -28.03
N PHE A 163 17.66 29.84 -28.02
CA PHE A 163 17.30 30.54 -26.79
C PHE A 163 16.00 30.02 -26.17
N TYR A 164 15.08 29.49 -26.98
CA TYR A 164 13.77 29.00 -26.51
C TYR A 164 13.71 27.47 -26.38
N THR A 165 14.83 26.77 -26.58
CA THR A 165 14.89 25.32 -26.36
C THR A 165 14.79 25.02 -24.88
N PRO A 166 13.81 24.20 -24.43
CA PRO A 166 13.78 23.73 -23.06
C PRO A 166 15.08 22.95 -22.77
N SER A 167 15.59 23.03 -21.54
CA SER A 167 16.74 22.21 -21.14
C SER A 167 16.28 20.79 -20.80
N THR A 168 17.21 19.82 -20.80
CA THR A 168 16.94 18.45 -20.31
C THR A 168 16.43 18.46 -18.87
N SER A 169 17.01 19.29 -18.01
CA SER A 169 16.57 19.48 -16.63
C SER A 169 15.12 19.97 -16.54
N PHE A 170 14.66 20.78 -17.50
CA PHE A 170 13.29 21.28 -17.54
C PHE A 170 12.28 20.14 -17.77
N TYR A 171 12.59 19.22 -18.69
CA TYR A 171 11.82 17.98 -18.88
C TYR A 171 11.82 17.12 -17.62
N ASP A 172 12.99 16.92 -17.00
CA ASP A 172 13.12 16.12 -15.78
C ASP A 172 12.25 16.67 -14.63
N ILE A 173 12.18 17.99 -14.45
CA ILE A 173 11.36 18.63 -13.41
C ILE A 173 9.87 18.40 -13.67
N VAL A 174 9.41 18.61 -14.92
CA VAL A 174 8.02 18.34 -15.30
C VAL A 174 7.67 16.88 -15.07
N PHE A 175 8.54 15.95 -15.49
CA PHE A 175 8.32 14.51 -15.27
C PHE A 175 8.30 14.17 -13.78
N HIS A 176 9.16 14.79 -12.97
CA HIS A 176 9.16 14.59 -11.52
C HIS A 176 7.89 15.10 -10.86
N ALA A 177 7.33 16.22 -11.33
CA ALA A 177 6.05 16.74 -10.84
C ALA A 177 4.92 15.73 -11.10
N PHE A 178 4.84 15.16 -12.31
CA PHE A 178 3.87 14.11 -12.61
C PHE A 178 4.14 12.80 -11.84
N ALA A 179 5.40 12.38 -11.70
CA ALA A 179 5.76 11.18 -10.92
C ALA A 179 5.50 11.34 -9.40
N SER A 180 5.33 12.57 -8.91
CA SER A 180 4.96 12.85 -7.52
C SER A 180 3.45 12.80 -7.30
N CYS A 181 2.66 12.93 -8.37
CA CYS A 181 1.22 12.71 -8.35
C CYS A 181 0.94 11.19 -8.30
N ARG A 182 0.86 10.61 -7.10
CA ARG A 182 0.63 9.16 -6.92
C ARG A 182 -0.69 8.69 -7.59
N GLY A 183 -0.62 7.61 -8.37
CA GLY A 183 -1.77 6.74 -8.68
C GLY A 183 -2.78 7.21 -9.74
N ARG A 184 -2.35 7.82 -10.86
CA ARG A 184 -3.26 8.14 -11.98
C ARG A 184 -2.64 7.85 -13.34
N ARG A 185 -3.35 7.05 -14.16
CA ARG A 185 -3.04 6.75 -15.57
C ARG A 185 -2.70 7.98 -16.40
N GLU A 186 -3.49 9.04 -16.26
CA GLU A 186 -3.34 10.30 -17.01
C GLU A 186 -1.95 10.94 -16.83
N ALA A 187 -1.36 10.81 -15.64
CA ALA A 187 -0.02 11.35 -15.37
C ALA A 187 1.06 10.54 -16.11
N ALA A 188 0.93 9.22 -16.16
CA ALA A 188 1.89 8.36 -16.86
C ALA A 188 1.78 8.49 -18.39
N GLU A 189 0.56 8.57 -18.92
CA GLU A 189 0.31 8.77 -20.35
C GLU A 189 0.80 10.14 -20.84
N THR A 190 0.59 11.20 -20.04
CA THR A 190 1.11 12.54 -20.39
C THR A 190 2.63 12.57 -20.39
N VAL A 191 3.30 11.97 -19.40
CA VAL A 191 4.78 11.85 -19.38
C VAL A 191 5.30 11.07 -20.58
N GLN A 192 4.66 9.95 -20.94
CA GLN A 192 5.04 9.17 -22.11
C GLN A 192 4.86 9.96 -23.42
N SER A 193 3.74 10.68 -23.57
CA SER A 193 3.49 11.54 -24.73
C SER A 193 4.54 12.65 -24.86
N VAL A 194 4.86 13.34 -23.76
CA VAL A 194 5.88 14.39 -23.74
C VAL A 194 7.27 13.83 -24.06
N LEU A 195 7.61 12.65 -23.54
CA LEU A 195 8.87 11.96 -23.84
C LEU A 195 8.96 11.60 -25.33
N GLN A 196 7.87 11.10 -25.92
CA GLN A 196 7.82 10.81 -27.36
C GLN A 196 8.01 12.08 -28.20
N ARG A 197 7.35 13.20 -27.84
CA ARG A 197 7.56 14.51 -28.49
C ARG A 197 9.02 14.96 -28.39
N MET A 198 9.65 14.79 -27.22
CA MET A 198 11.06 15.11 -27.00
C MET A 198 11.97 14.26 -27.90
N LEU A 199 11.72 12.95 -28.00
CA LEU A 199 12.47 12.02 -28.86
C LEU A 199 12.36 12.37 -30.34
N GLU A 200 11.17 12.67 -30.85
CA GLU A 200 10.95 13.05 -32.25
C GLU A 200 11.66 14.36 -32.62
N ARG A 201 11.61 15.36 -31.73
CA ARG A 201 12.33 16.63 -31.92
C ARG A 201 13.84 16.47 -31.83
N ALA A 202 14.32 15.62 -30.91
CA ALA A 202 15.73 15.27 -30.80
C ALA A 202 16.26 14.56 -32.05
N LYS A 203 15.44 13.71 -32.70
CA LYS A 203 15.76 13.08 -34.00
C LYS A 203 15.86 14.13 -35.13
N LYS A 204 14.96 15.11 -35.17
CA LYS A 204 14.93 16.16 -36.22
C LYS A 204 16.05 17.20 -36.09
N SER A 205 16.30 17.69 -34.88
CA SER A 205 17.15 18.87 -34.63
C SER A 205 18.27 18.60 -33.63
N ARG A 206 19.06 17.56 -33.93
CA ARG A 206 20.06 16.97 -33.02
C ARG A 206 21.14 17.91 -32.47
N ARG A 207 21.52 18.96 -33.23
CA ARG A 207 22.60 19.89 -32.85
C ARG A 207 22.15 20.99 -31.89
N TYR A 208 20.84 21.26 -31.82
CA TYR A 208 20.28 22.39 -31.09
C TYR A 208 19.26 21.96 -30.02
N TYR A 209 18.67 20.77 -30.15
CA TYR A 209 17.63 20.29 -29.24
C TYR A 209 18.20 19.38 -28.13
N PRO A 210 17.69 19.47 -26.88
CA PRO A 210 18.11 18.63 -25.76
C PRO A 210 17.92 17.12 -26.05
N GLN A 211 18.89 16.32 -25.65
CA GLN A 211 18.86 14.86 -25.78
C GLN A 211 18.34 14.22 -24.49
N PRO A 212 17.51 13.18 -24.56
CA PRO A 212 17.04 12.49 -23.36
C PRO A 212 18.20 11.78 -22.66
N THR A 213 18.20 11.85 -21.33
CA THR A 213 19.24 11.24 -20.49
C THR A 213 18.70 10.00 -19.78
N THR A 214 19.59 9.18 -19.20
CA THR A 214 19.17 8.07 -18.33
C THR A 214 18.22 8.53 -17.21
N LYS A 215 18.41 9.74 -16.66
CA LYS A 215 17.53 10.29 -15.62
C LYS A 215 16.11 10.52 -16.15
N THR A 216 15.99 11.09 -17.35
CA THR A 216 14.71 11.38 -18.00
C THR A 216 13.88 10.11 -18.19
N PHE A 217 14.48 9.03 -18.70
CA PHE A 217 13.81 7.73 -18.82
C PHE A 217 13.45 7.09 -17.47
N ASN A 218 14.35 7.16 -16.48
CA ASN A 218 14.08 6.59 -15.15
C ASN A 218 12.91 7.29 -14.43
N ILE A 219 12.73 8.60 -14.61
CA ILE A 219 11.58 9.31 -14.05
C ILE A 219 10.29 8.86 -14.74
N ALA A 220 10.30 8.70 -16.06
CA ALA A 220 9.14 8.20 -16.81
C ALA A 220 8.76 6.77 -16.40
N LEU A 221 9.74 5.87 -16.27
CA LEU A 221 9.54 4.51 -15.76
C LEU A 221 8.96 4.51 -14.33
N ASN A 222 9.47 5.36 -13.45
CA ASN A 222 8.96 5.50 -12.09
C ASN A 222 7.53 6.07 -12.06
N CYS A 223 7.16 6.92 -13.02
CA CYS A 223 5.79 7.43 -13.16
C CYS A 223 4.82 6.28 -13.50
N TRP A 224 5.20 5.41 -14.45
CA TRP A 224 4.47 4.17 -14.72
C TRP A 224 4.47 3.22 -13.53
N ALA A 225 5.58 3.07 -12.81
CA ALA A 225 5.62 2.22 -11.64
C ALA A 225 4.65 2.69 -10.54
N LYS A 226 4.46 3.99 -10.38
CA LYS A 226 3.52 4.58 -9.40
C LYS A 226 2.08 4.69 -9.89
N SER A 227 1.77 4.36 -11.14
CA SER A 227 0.41 4.45 -11.66
C SER A 227 -0.49 3.34 -11.11
N ASN A 228 0.08 2.19 -10.75
CA ASN A 228 -0.64 0.97 -10.34
C ASN A 228 -1.66 0.48 -11.39
N GLU A 229 -1.42 0.78 -12.67
CA GLU A 229 -2.27 0.32 -13.77
C GLU A 229 -1.89 -1.11 -14.20
N TYR A 230 -2.87 -1.88 -14.67
CA TYR A 230 -2.66 -3.27 -15.09
C TYR A 230 -1.67 -3.42 -16.26
N ASP A 231 -1.63 -2.45 -17.18
CA ASP A 231 -0.69 -2.40 -18.31
C ASP A 231 0.64 -1.70 -17.98
N ALA A 232 0.86 -1.25 -16.74
CA ALA A 232 2.05 -0.48 -16.37
C ALA A 232 3.37 -1.23 -16.63
N GLY A 233 3.40 -2.56 -16.40
CA GLY A 233 4.55 -3.40 -16.70
C GLY A 233 4.91 -3.43 -18.19
N LEU A 234 3.90 -3.62 -19.05
CA LEU A 234 4.07 -3.63 -20.51
C LEU A 234 4.56 -2.26 -21.03
N ARG A 235 3.96 -1.17 -20.53
CA ARG A 235 4.36 0.20 -20.88
C ARG A 235 5.78 0.53 -20.42
N ALA A 236 6.17 0.05 -19.24
CA ALA A 236 7.53 0.22 -18.75
C ALA A 236 8.54 -0.54 -19.62
N GLU A 237 8.20 -1.74 -20.11
CA GLU A 237 9.06 -2.47 -21.05
C GLU A 237 9.16 -1.78 -22.42
N GLU A 238 8.06 -1.24 -22.97
CA GLU A 238 8.09 -0.43 -24.19
C GLU A 238 9.07 0.74 -24.05
N LEU A 239 9.02 1.47 -22.93
CA LEU A 239 9.93 2.57 -22.66
C LEU A 239 11.40 2.11 -22.53
N TRP A 240 11.63 0.95 -21.94
CA TRP A 240 12.96 0.36 -21.84
C TRP A 240 13.52 -0.04 -23.21
N HIS A 241 12.70 -0.58 -24.11
CA HIS A 241 13.09 -0.85 -25.49
C HIS A 241 13.43 0.42 -26.25
N VAL A 242 12.61 1.47 -26.13
CA VAL A 242 12.89 2.79 -26.73
C VAL A 242 14.22 3.36 -26.20
N MET A 243 14.47 3.22 -24.89
CA MET A 243 15.72 3.64 -24.27
C MET A 243 16.93 2.88 -24.83
N SER A 244 16.79 1.56 -25.01
CA SER A 244 17.86 0.68 -25.51
C SER A 244 18.15 0.91 -26.99
N GLU A 245 17.11 1.06 -27.82
CA GLU A 245 17.25 1.41 -29.24
C GLU A 245 17.93 2.77 -29.41
N TRP A 246 17.57 3.74 -28.54
CA TRP A 246 18.23 5.04 -28.51
C TRP A 246 19.72 4.91 -28.13
N HIS A 247 20.05 4.10 -27.13
CA HIS A 247 21.44 3.85 -26.74
C HIS A 247 22.24 3.24 -27.90
N GLU A 248 21.70 2.22 -28.57
CA GLU A 248 22.39 1.48 -29.63
C GLU A 248 22.62 2.32 -30.88
N ASN A 249 21.58 3.01 -31.36
CA ASN A 249 21.65 3.87 -32.55
C ASN A 249 22.73 4.96 -32.43
N TYR A 250 23.04 5.41 -31.21
CA TYR A 250 23.99 6.50 -30.95
C TYR A 250 25.26 6.04 -30.23
N ARG A 251 25.45 4.73 -30.05
CA ARG A 251 26.65 4.13 -29.47
C ARG A 251 27.92 4.46 -30.26
N HIS A 252 27.82 4.57 -31.59
CA HIS A 252 28.95 4.87 -32.47
C HIS A 252 29.48 6.30 -32.37
N GLU A 253 28.72 7.23 -31.79
CA GLU A 253 29.15 8.63 -31.62
C GLU A 253 30.03 8.83 -30.39
N MET A 254 30.10 7.80 -29.53
CA MET A 254 31.06 7.64 -28.45
C MET A 254 32.51 7.75 -28.99
N ASN A 255 32.75 7.25 -30.21
CA ASN A 255 34.06 7.32 -30.88
C ASN A 255 34.41 8.72 -31.40
N ARG A 256 33.48 9.69 -31.33
CA ARG A 256 33.69 11.10 -31.72
C ARG A 256 33.77 12.05 -30.53
N GLY A 257 33.98 11.52 -29.32
CA GLY A 257 34.20 12.31 -28.10
C GLY A 257 32.95 12.95 -27.49
N ARG A 258 31.74 12.53 -27.86
CA ARG A 258 30.49 12.90 -27.17
C ARG A 258 30.02 11.74 -26.32
N PRO A 259 29.88 11.89 -24.98
CA PRO A 259 29.45 10.81 -24.11
C PRO A 259 27.99 10.41 -24.42
N VAL A 260 27.74 9.11 -24.53
CA VAL A 260 26.39 8.56 -24.64
C VAL A 260 25.67 8.82 -23.31
N GLN A 261 24.67 9.70 -23.31
CA GLN A 261 23.98 10.15 -22.08
C GLN A 261 22.88 9.20 -21.59
N CYS A 262 22.53 8.20 -22.39
CA CYS A 262 21.43 7.29 -22.12
C CYS A 262 21.95 5.86 -22.19
N SER A 263 22.12 5.22 -21.03
CA SER A 263 22.43 3.80 -20.88
C SER A 263 21.55 3.25 -19.75
N PRO A 264 20.93 2.06 -19.91
CA PRO A 264 20.26 1.39 -18.81
C PRO A 264 21.22 1.22 -17.63
N ASN A 265 20.70 1.41 -16.43
CA ASN A 265 21.45 1.20 -15.20
C ASN A 265 20.60 0.45 -14.17
N GLU A 266 21.18 0.18 -13.00
CA GLU A 266 20.51 -0.46 -11.87
C GLU A 266 19.17 0.19 -11.47
N ARG A 267 19.04 1.52 -11.62
CA ARG A 267 17.81 2.26 -11.31
C ARG A 267 16.74 2.03 -12.38
N THR A 268 17.15 1.92 -13.65
CA THR A 268 16.26 1.54 -14.76
C THR A 268 15.67 0.16 -14.51
N MET A 269 16.51 -0.81 -14.15
CA MET A 269 16.07 -2.18 -13.84
C MET A 269 15.16 -2.22 -12.60
N ALA A 270 15.51 -1.51 -11.54
CA ALA A 270 14.68 -1.44 -10.34
C ALA A 270 13.29 -0.84 -10.61
N ALA A 271 13.21 0.24 -11.40
CA ALA A 271 11.94 0.87 -11.76
C ALA A 271 11.08 -0.02 -12.66
N LEU A 272 11.69 -0.75 -13.59
CA LEU A 272 11.01 -1.69 -14.48
C LEU A 272 10.37 -2.85 -13.69
N VAL A 273 11.15 -3.45 -12.78
CA VAL A 273 10.68 -4.51 -11.88
C VAL A 273 9.59 -4.00 -10.94
N GLU A 274 9.71 -2.76 -10.44
CA GLU A 274 8.68 -2.16 -9.60
C GLU A 274 7.38 -1.89 -10.36
N ALA A 275 7.45 -1.49 -11.65
CA ALA A 275 6.27 -1.31 -12.49
C ALA A 275 5.51 -2.61 -12.73
N TRP A 276 6.22 -3.70 -13.03
CA TRP A 276 5.62 -5.03 -13.09
C TRP A 276 5.04 -5.46 -11.74
N GLY A 277 5.75 -5.23 -10.64
CA GLY A 277 5.26 -5.59 -9.31
C GLY A 277 4.02 -4.83 -8.85
N ASN A 278 3.76 -3.63 -9.39
CA ASN A 278 2.61 -2.81 -9.06
C ASN A 278 1.44 -2.97 -10.04
N SER A 279 1.66 -3.58 -11.21
CA SER A 279 0.60 -3.78 -12.20
C SER A 279 -0.36 -4.91 -11.83
N GLY A 280 0.09 -5.88 -11.02
CA GLY A 280 -0.73 -7.05 -10.67
C GLY A 280 -1.06 -7.95 -11.87
N HIS A 281 -0.29 -7.83 -12.96
CA HIS A 281 -0.49 -8.61 -14.19
C HIS A 281 -0.15 -10.09 -13.98
N GLU A 282 -0.87 -11.01 -14.64
CA GLU A 282 -0.66 -12.46 -14.50
C GLU A 282 0.76 -12.88 -14.91
N ASP A 283 1.27 -12.36 -16.03
CA ASP A 283 2.63 -12.63 -16.52
C ASP A 283 3.77 -12.00 -15.69
N THR A 284 3.47 -11.25 -14.62
CA THR A 284 4.47 -10.54 -13.80
C THR A 284 5.65 -11.44 -13.38
N PRO A 285 5.43 -12.65 -12.84
CA PRO A 285 6.54 -13.51 -12.40
C PRO A 285 7.49 -13.92 -13.52
N ASP A 286 6.94 -14.29 -14.69
CA ASP A 286 7.74 -14.78 -15.81
C ASP A 286 8.45 -13.63 -16.53
N ARG A 287 7.81 -12.46 -16.64
CA ARG A 287 8.44 -11.25 -17.19
C ARG A 287 9.55 -10.73 -16.29
N VAL A 288 9.35 -10.66 -14.98
CA VAL A 288 10.39 -10.24 -14.03
C VAL A 288 11.60 -11.18 -14.08
N LEU A 289 11.37 -12.50 -14.18
CA LEU A 289 12.44 -13.48 -14.32
C LEU A 289 13.23 -13.27 -15.63
N TYR A 290 12.51 -13.14 -16.76
CA TYR A 290 13.12 -12.87 -18.07
C TYR A 290 13.99 -11.61 -18.05
N LEU A 291 13.48 -10.51 -17.48
CA LEU A 291 14.19 -9.24 -17.37
C LEU A 291 15.47 -9.35 -16.53
N LEU A 292 15.44 -10.08 -15.42
CA LEU A 292 16.63 -10.33 -14.60
C LEU A 292 17.67 -11.16 -15.36
N GLN A 293 17.25 -12.24 -16.01
CA GLN A 293 18.14 -13.13 -16.74
C GLN A 293 18.82 -12.40 -17.91
N HIS A 294 18.03 -11.60 -18.64
CA HIS A 294 18.54 -10.74 -19.70
C HIS A 294 19.56 -9.71 -19.18
N ALA A 295 19.29 -9.07 -18.03
CA ALA A 295 20.21 -8.12 -17.43
C ALA A 295 21.51 -8.77 -16.92
N ILE A 296 21.44 -9.99 -16.40
CA ILE A 296 22.62 -10.79 -15.99
C ILE A 296 23.48 -11.14 -17.21
N ASP A 297 22.87 -11.51 -18.33
CA ASP A 297 23.62 -11.82 -19.55
C ASP A 297 24.29 -10.58 -20.14
N GLN A 298 23.63 -9.41 -20.09
CA GLN A 298 24.23 -8.14 -20.50
C GLN A 298 25.41 -7.72 -19.60
N GLN A 299 25.34 -8.02 -18.30
CA GLN A 299 26.40 -7.70 -17.32
C GLN A 299 27.74 -8.36 -17.64
N LYS A 300 27.78 -9.45 -18.42
CA LYS A 300 29.04 -10.05 -18.91
C LYS A 300 29.81 -9.12 -19.85
N THR A 301 29.15 -8.11 -20.43
CA THR A 301 29.70 -7.23 -21.47
C THR A 301 29.72 -5.74 -21.08
N GLN A 302 29.03 -5.35 -20.01
CA GLN A 302 28.86 -3.96 -19.57
C GLN A 302 28.89 -3.83 -18.03
N ALA A 303 28.70 -2.61 -17.51
CA ALA A 303 28.62 -2.34 -16.07
C ALA A 303 27.50 -3.14 -15.37
N PRO A 304 27.60 -3.41 -14.05
CA PRO A 304 26.63 -4.23 -13.32
C PRO A 304 25.23 -3.60 -13.34
N LEU A 305 24.30 -4.26 -14.05
CA LEU A 305 22.89 -3.87 -14.16
C LEU A 305 22.04 -4.37 -13.00
N VAL A 306 22.49 -5.43 -12.33
CA VAL A 306 21.75 -6.08 -11.23
C VAL A 306 22.58 -6.05 -9.95
N ASN A 307 21.95 -5.59 -8.87
CA ASN A 307 22.53 -5.58 -7.53
C ASN A 307 21.52 -6.21 -6.53
N ALA A 308 21.90 -6.30 -5.25
CA ALA A 308 21.03 -6.90 -4.23
C ALA A 308 19.67 -6.19 -4.07
N ILE A 309 19.58 -4.90 -4.40
CA ILE A 309 18.34 -4.12 -4.34
C ILE A 309 17.40 -4.53 -5.48
N VAL A 310 17.92 -4.70 -6.70
CA VAL A 310 17.12 -5.15 -7.86
C VAL A 310 16.54 -6.55 -7.61
N PHE A 311 17.34 -7.50 -7.11
CA PHE A 311 16.85 -8.84 -6.74
C PHE A 311 15.80 -8.80 -5.62
N SER A 312 16.01 -7.98 -4.59
CA SER A 312 15.05 -7.82 -3.50
C SER A 312 13.74 -7.21 -3.97
N ASN A 313 13.80 -6.23 -4.88
CA ASN A 313 12.63 -5.63 -5.50
C ASN A 313 11.90 -6.64 -6.40
N ALA A 314 12.63 -7.51 -7.11
CA ALA A 314 12.06 -8.55 -7.96
C ALA A 314 11.29 -9.60 -7.17
N ILE A 315 11.89 -10.12 -6.09
CA ILE A 315 11.18 -11.02 -5.17
C ILE A 315 9.92 -10.32 -4.66
N ARG A 316 10.03 -9.07 -4.17
CA ARG A 316 8.85 -8.34 -3.70
C ARG A 316 7.80 -8.16 -4.80
N ALA A 317 8.19 -7.81 -6.02
CA ALA A 317 7.30 -7.64 -7.16
C ALA A 317 6.50 -8.92 -7.47
N VAL A 318 7.17 -10.07 -7.48
CA VAL A 318 6.57 -11.37 -7.78
C VAL A 318 5.68 -11.89 -6.65
N THR A 319 5.95 -11.47 -5.41
CA THR A 319 5.15 -11.83 -4.22
C THR A 319 3.98 -10.89 -3.96
N ARG A 320 3.95 -9.72 -4.60
CA ARG A 320 2.82 -8.79 -4.50
C ARG A 320 1.57 -9.42 -5.12
N HIS A 321 0.41 -9.00 -4.63
CA HIS A 321 -0.90 -9.47 -5.10
C HIS A 321 -1.18 -10.99 -4.93
N ASN A 322 -0.38 -11.70 -4.12
CA ASN A 322 -0.58 -13.13 -3.81
C ASN A 322 -0.68 -14.03 -5.06
N HIS A 323 0.13 -13.76 -6.07
CA HIS A 323 0.13 -14.54 -7.32
C HIS A 323 0.45 -16.04 -7.06
N PRO A 324 -0.27 -17.00 -7.68
CA PRO A 324 -0.08 -18.44 -7.42
C PRO A 324 1.35 -18.95 -7.65
N LEU A 325 2.03 -18.43 -8.68
CA LEU A 325 3.43 -18.77 -9.00
C LEU A 325 4.45 -17.95 -8.21
N GLY A 326 4.00 -17.00 -7.38
CA GLY A 326 4.85 -16.02 -6.76
C GLY A 326 5.93 -16.63 -5.86
N ALA A 327 5.59 -17.68 -5.09
CA ALA A 327 6.52 -18.32 -4.18
C ALA A 327 7.62 -19.11 -4.89
N GLU A 328 7.28 -19.94 -5.89
CA GLU A 328 8.27 -20.71 -6.66
C GLU A 328 9.23 -19.79 -7.43
N LYS A 329 8.69 -18.73 -8.05
CA LYS A 329 9.46 -17.76 -8.81
C LYS A 329 10.34 -16.91 -7.89
N ALA A 330 9.88 -16.56 -6.69
CA ALA A 330 10.70 -15.92 -5.67
C ALA A 330 11.90 -16.79 -5.26
N GLU A 331 11.72 -18.10 -5.10
CA GLU A 331 12.82 -19.03 -4.83
C GLU A 331 13.79 -19.15 -6.04
N GLU A 332 13.26 -19.20 -7.26
CA GLU A 332 14.06 -19.20 -8.48
C GLU A 332 14.95 -17.95 -8.57
N ILE A 333 14.39 -16.77 -8.28
CA ILE A 333 15.13 -15.50 -8.23
C ILE A 333 16.21 -15.51 -7.14
N LEU A 334 15.93 -16.10 -5.96
CA LEU A 334 16.94 -16.25 -4.90
C LEU A 334 18.12 -17.13 -5.35
N ARG A 335 17.86 -18.21 -6.09
CA ARG A 335 18.92 -19.05 -6.67
C ARG A 335 19.72 -18.30 -7.73
N LEU A 336 19.07 -17.54 -8.61
CA LEU A 336 19.73 -16.69 -9.59
C LEU A 336 20.62 -15.63 -8.92
N MET A 337 20.18 -15.06 -7.80
CA MET A 337 20.96 -14.12 -7.00
C MET A 337 22.25 -14.77 -6.45
N GLN A 338 22.15 -15.99 -5.92
CA GLN A 338 23.32 -16.74 -5.43
C GLN A 338 24.28 -17.11 -6.57
N GLN A 339 23.76 -17.54 -7.73
CA GLN A 339 24.55 -17.90 -8.91
C GLN A 339 25.28 -16.69 -9.53
N SER A 340 24.72 -15.49 -9.41
CA SER A 340 25.35 -14.25 -9.88
C SER A 340 26.37 -13.66 -8.88
N HIS A 341 26.75 -14.43 -7.85
CA HIS A 341 27.67 -14.01 -6.78
C HIS A 341 27.21 -12.77 -6.00
N VAL A 342 25.91 -12.45 -6.02
CA VAL A 342 25.34 -11.38 -5.20
C VAL A 342 24.84 -11.99 -3.90
N GLN A 343 25.42 -11.59 -2.77
CA GLN A 343 25.06 -12.14 -1.47
C GLN A 343 23.62 -11.74 -1.06
N PRO A 344 22.71 -12.70 -0.83
CA PRO A 344 21.39 -12.42 -0.28
C PRO A 344 21.51 -11.78 1.10
N ASN A 345 20.53 -10.97 1.48
CA ASN A 345 20.47 -10.39 2.82
C ASN A 345 19.23 -10.90 3.57
N THR A 346 19.11 -10.55 4.85
CA THR A 346 17.93 -10.89 5.68
C THR A 346 16.60 -10.50 5.04
N ARG A 347 16.52 -9.36 4.33
CA ARG A 347 15.29 -8.90 3.66
C ARG A 347 14.93 -9.80 2.47
N THR A 348 15.93 -10.24 1.71
CA THR A 348 15.75 -11.16 0.58
C THR A 348 15.15 -12.48 1.05
N TYR A 349 15.75 -13.12 2.08
CA TYR A 349 15.21 -14.36 2.65
C TYR A 349 13.82 -14.15 3.26
N ALA A 350 13.62 -13.10 4.05
CA ALA A 350 12.33 -12.81 4.67
C ALA A 350 11.21 -12.62 3.63
N ALA A 351 11.49 -12.00 2.49
CA ALA A 351 10.52 -11.83 1.42
C ALA A 351 10.14 -13.16 0.76
N VAL A 352 11.10 -14.06 0.55
CA VAL A 352 10.82 -15.42 0.02
C VAL A 352 10.03 -16.25 1.04
N LEU A 353 10.40 -16.20 2.32
CA LEU A 353 9.63 -16.88 3.38
C LEU A 353 8.19 -16.36 3.45
N HIS A 354 8.02 -15.03 3.33
CA HIS A 354 6.70 -14.42 3.30
C HIS A 354 5.89 -14.88 2.07
N ALA A 355 6.54 -15.01 0.91
CA ALA A 355 5.92 -15.55 -0.31
C ALA A 355 5.25 -16.91 -0.07
N TYR A 356 5.97 -17.84 0.56
CA TYR A 356 5.45 -19.17 0.88
C TYR A 356 4.30 -19.11 1.89
N THR A 357 4.36 -18.22 2.90
CA THR A 357 3.22 -18.03 3.81
C THR A 357 1.98 -17.47 3.13
N SER A 358 2.15 -16.48 2.25
CA SER A 358 1.04 -15.85 1.54
C SER A 358 0.47 -16.79 0.49
N ALA A 359 1.31 -17.61 -0.14
CA ALA A 359 0.87 -18.71 -0.98
C ALA A 359 -0.02 -19.68 -0.19
N ALA A 360 0.35 -20.03 1.05
CA ALA A 360 -0.44 -20.90 1.94
C ALA A 360 -1.81 -20.31 2.35
N GLU A 361 -2.03 -19.00 2.18
CA GLU A 361 -3.33 -18.34 2.41
C GLU A 361 -4.29 -18.43 1.20
N SER A 362 -3.74 -18.51 -0.01
CA SER A 362 -4.53 -18.52 -1.25
C SER A 362 -5.13 -19.90 -1.55
N ASN A 363 -6.45 -20.02 -1.63
CA ASN A 363 -7.10 -21.28 -2.03
C ASN A 363 -6.84 -21.69 -3.51
N GLN A 364 -6.19 -20.82 -4.31
CA GLN A 364 -5.79 -21.08 -5.71
C GLN A 364 -4.36 -21.63 -5.81
N MET A 365 -4.03 -22.61 -4.96
CA MET A 365 -2.67 -23.11 -4.81
C MET A 365 -2.32 -24.22 -5.82
N ARG A 366 -1.16 -24.09 -6.48
CA ARG A 366 -0.49 -25.18 -7.22
C ARG A 366 0.34 -26.06 -6.28
N ILE A 367 0.90 -25.47 -5.22
CA ILE A 367 1.69 -26.17 -4.19
C ILE A 367 0.77 -26.49 -3.02
N SER A 368 0.83 -27.71 -2.49
CA SER A 368 0.11 -28.07 -1.28
C SER A 368 0.57 -27.22 -0.09
N LYS A 369 -0.35 -26.76 0.77
CA LYS A 369 -0.04 -26.02 2.01
C LYS A 369 1.15 -26.60 2.81
N PRO A 370 1.20 -27.92 3.10
CA PRO A 370 2.34 -28.56 3.75
C PRO A 370 3.64 -28.43 2.97
N ASP A 371 3.63 -28.58 1.65
CA ASP A 371 4.85 -28.48 0.85
C ASP A 371 5.38 -27.05 0.81
N SER A 372 4.49 -26.05 0.79
CA SER A 372 4.86 -24.65 0.96
C SER A 372 5.59 -24.42 2.30
N ALA A 373 5.04 -24.95 3.40
CA ALA A 373 5.65 -24.84 4.72
C ALA A 373 7.00 -25.59 4.84
N LYS A 374 7.11 -26.78 4.23
CA LYS A 374 8.38 -27.53 4.13
C LYS A 374 9.45 -26.73 3.37
N ARG A 375 9.10 -26.13 2.24
CA ARG A 375 10.01 -25.30 1.43
C ARG A 375 10.47 -24.06 2.18
N ALA A 376 9.55 -23.34 2.83
CA ALA A 376 9.88 -22.19 3.68
C ALA A 376 10.87 -22.59 4.80
N THR A 377 10.62 -23.73 5.45
CA THR A 377 11.47 -24.28 6.51
C THR A 377 12.86 -24.63 6.01
N ALA A 378 12.97 -25.28 4.84
CA ALA A 378 14.26 -25.60 4.22
C ALA A 378 15.08 -24.33 3.92
N ILE A 379 14.44 -23.27 3.41
CA ILE A 379 15.08 -21.98 3.14
C ILE A 379 15.54 -21.30 4.45
N LEU A 380 14.75 -21.39 5.53
CA LEU A 380 15.14 -20.87 6.84
C LEU A 380 16.39 -21.59 7.38
N TYR A 381 16.46 -22.92 7.27
CA TYR A 381 17.66 -23.66 7.68
C TYR A 381 18.88 -23.32 6.82
N GLN A 382 18.71 -23.12 5.51
CA GLN A 382 19.78 -22.63 4.65
C GLN A 382 20.28 -21.25 5.13
N MET A 383 19.37 -20.35 5.51
CA MET A 383 19.70 -19.04 6.06
C MET A 383 20.48 -19.14 7.39
N ILE A 384 20.06 -20.02 8.30
CA ILE A 384 20.74 -20.28 9.58
C ILE A 384 22.14 -20.83 9.34
N GLN A 385 22.30 -21.77 8.40
CA GLN A 385 23.59 -22.35 8.07
C GLN A 385 24.55 -21.29 7.51
N ASN A 386 24.11 -20.47 6.56
CA ASN A 386 24.90 -19.37 6.02
C ASN A 386 25.32 -18.36 7.12
N TYR A 387 24.45 -18.11 8.10
CA TYR A 387 24.76 -17.26 9.24
C TYR A 387 25.84 -17.89 10.14
N ARG A 388 25.75 -19.19 10.43
CA ARG A 388 26.75 -19.93 11.21
C ARG A 388 28.12 -19.98 10.53
N GLU A 389 28.15 -19.99 9.20
CA GLU A 389 29.37 -19.92 8.38
C GLU A 389 30.03 -18.53 8.37
N GLY A 390 29.46 -17.53 9.06
CA GLY A 390 30.06 -16.21 9.27
C GLY A 390 29.48 -15.11 8.37
N ALA A 391 28.44 -15.37 7.58
CA ALA A 391 27.77 -14.35 6.77
C ALA A 391 26.86 -13.47 7.65
N ALA A 392 27.44 -12.47 8.33
CA ALA A 392 26.71 -11.58 9.24
C ALA A 392 25.53 -10.83 8.58
N GLY A 393 25.60 -10.58 7.26
CA GLY A 393 24.52 -9.95 6.48
C GLY A 393 23.27 -10.83 6.27
N VAL A 394 23.35 -12.12 6.60
CA VAL A 394 22.30 -13.14 6.43
C VAL A 394 21.68 -13.52 7.78
N LYS A 395 21.93 -12.75 8.85
CA LYS A 395 21.41 -13.05 10.18
C LYS A 395 19.87 -13.21 10.17
N PRO A 396 19.33 -14.37 10.58
CA PRO A 396 17.89 -14.56 10.76
C PRO A 396 17.37 -13.66 11.89
N ASN A 397 16.09 -13.33 11.84
CA ASN A 397 15.41 -12.60 12.91
C ASN A 397 14.14 -13.36 13.33
N VAL A 398 13.54 -12.95 14.45
CA VAL A 398 12.27 -13.53 14.94
C VAL A 398 11.20 -13.58 13.84
N TYR A 399 11.13 -12.56 12.98
CA TYR A 399 10.17 -12.52 11.88
C TYR A 399 10.31 -13.71 10.92
N CYS A 400 11.53 -14.14 10.58
CA CYS A 400 11.74 -15.30 9.71
C CYS A 400 11.16 -16.59 10.32
N PHE A 401 11.36 -16.79 11.63
CA PHE A 401 10.79 -17.93 12.36
C PHE A 401 9.27 -17.84 12.47
N THR A 402 8.73 -16.68 12.88
CA THR A 402 7.29 -16.47 13.01
C THR A 402 6.57 -16.70 11.68
N THR A 403 7.16 -16.26 10.56
CA THR A 403 6.64 -16.51 9.22
C THR A 403 6.58 -18.01 8.92
N CYS A 404 7.66 -18.76 9.14
CA CYS A 404 7.66 -20.22 8.91
C CYS A 404 6.67 -20.96 9.83
N ILE A 405 6.64 -20.63 11.12
CA ILE A 405 5.70 -21.20 12.09
C ILE A 405 4.25 -20.91 11.67
N ALA A 406 3.97 -19.69 11.22
CA ALA A 406 2.65 -19.34 10.73
C ALA A 406 2.29 -20.09 9.44
N ALA A 407 3.25 -20.46 8.59
CA ALA A 407 3.00 -21.33 7.43
C ALA A 407 2.48 -22.70 7.89
N TRP A 408 3.17 -23.31 8.86
CA TRP A 408 2.78 -24.58 9.45
C TRP A 408 1.44 -24.51 10.19
N ALA A 409 1.19 -23.44 10.94
CA ALA A 409 -0.06 -23.23 11.67
C ALA A 409 -1.30 -23.12 10.76
N ARG A 410 -1.12 -22.85 9.47
CA ARG A 410 -2.22 -22.78 8.48
C ARG A 410 -2.48 -24.11 7.77
N CYS A 411 -1.59 -25.09 7.91
CA CYS A 411 -1.78 -26.42 7.36
C CYS A 411 -2.85 -27.17 8.18
N GLN A 412 -3.76 -27.89 7.51
CA GLN A 412 -4.70 -28.80 8.17
C GLN A 412 -4.13 -30.22 8.12
N ASP A 413 -4.40 -31.01 9.17
CA ASP A 413 -3.90 -32.38 9.35
C ASP A 413 -4.51 -33.43 8.40
N GLY A 414 -5.19 -33.00 7.32
CA GLY A 414 -6.00 -33.88 6.47
C GLY A 414 -5.29 -34.51 5.28
N ASP A 415 -4.11 -34.02 4.88
CA ASP A 415 -3.50 -34.40 3.59
C ASP A 415 -2.32 -35.36 3.76
N GLY A 416 -2.55 -36.55 4.32
CA GLY A 416 -1.65 -37.72 4.20
C GLY A 416 -0.14 -37.49 4.43
N ASN A 417 0.25 -36.51 5.26
CA ASN A 417 1.65 -36.10 5.41
C ASN A 417 2.40 -36.99 6.39
N GLU A 418 3.69 -37.23 6.10
CA GLU A 418 4.65 -37.90 7.00
C GLU A 418 5.01 -37.06 8.24
N LEU A 419 4.71 -35.75 8.24
CA LEU A 419 5.08 -34.80 9.30
C LEU A 419 3.86 -34.06 9.84
N ASN A 420 3.74 -34.00 11.17
CA ASN A 420 2.69 -33.26 11.86
C ASN A 420 2.99 -31.75 11.84
N PRO A 421 2.13 -30.90 11.26
CA PRO A 421 2.33 -29.45 11.19
C PRO A 421 2.58 -28.77 12.55
N GLN A 422 1.92 -29.24 13.61
CA GLN A 422 2.03 -28.67 14.96
C GLN A 422 3.40 -28.92 15.56
N GLU A 423 3.90 -30.14 15.42
CA GLU A 423 5.20 -30.54 15.92
C GLU A 423 6.31 -29.81 15.15
N CYS A 424 6.13 -29.61 13.84
CA CYS A 424 7.04 -28.79 13.03
C CYS A 424 7.06 -27.33 13.50
N ALA A 425 5.89 -26.75 13.79
CA ALA A 425 5.78 -25.39 14.32
C ALA A 425 6.44 -25.27 15.70
N GLU A 426 6.25 -26.24 16.59
CA GLU A 426 6.88 -26.26 17.91
C GLU A 426 8.40 -26.51 17.83
N GLY A 427 8.85 -27.37 16.91
CA GLY A 427 10.27 -27.61 16.63
C GLY A 427 10.99 -26.32 16.22
N LEU A 428 10.43 -25.57 15.28
CA LEU A 428 10.96 -24.27 14.85
C LEU A 428 11.04 -23.24 15.98
N TRP A 429 10.08 -23.27 16.91
CA TRP A 429 10.20 -22.48 18.13
C TRP A 429 11.36 -22.94 19.00
N GLY A 430 11.50 -24.26 19.18
CA GLY A 430 12.62 -24.87 19.90
C GLY A 430 13.97 -24.38 19.37
N ASP A 431 14.14 -24.38 18.04
CA ASP A 431 15.34 -23.89 17.38
C ASP A 431 15.57 -22.39 17.63
N LEU A 432 14.52 -21.56 17.58
CA LEU A 432 14.61 -20.13 17.90
C LEU A 432 15.07 -19.91 19.35
N VAL A 433 14.49 -20.66 20.30
CA VAL A 433 14.87 -20.59 21.71
C VAL A 433 16.32 -21.04 21.90
N GLN A 434 16.72 -22.13 21.24
CA GLN A 434 18.10 -22.63 21.32
C GLN A 434 19.08 -21.58 20.79
N LEU A 435 18.81 -20.97 19.64
CA LEU A 435 19.64 -19.90 19.09
C LEU A 435 19.70 -18.68 20.02
N TYR A 436 18.60 -18.33 20.68
CA TYR A 436 18.59 -17.27 21.69
C TYR A 436 19.46 -17.61 22.91
N LEU A 437 19.41 -18.84 23.40
CA LEU A 437 20.22 -19.28 24.54
C LEU A 437 21.71 -19.36 24.19
N GLU A 438 22.05 -19.82 22.99
CA GLU A 438 23.44 -19.92 22.50
C GLU A 438 24.07 -18.54 22.28
N THR A 439 23.34 -17.61 21.66
CA THR A 439 23.90 -16.31 21.25
C THR A 439 23.63 -15.18 22.24
N SER A 440 22.65 -15.34 23.14
CA SER A 440 22.10 -14.27 24.00
C SER A 440 21.70 -13.00 23.24
N ASP A 441 21.44 -13.11 21.94
CA ASP A 441 21.15 -11.96 21.08
C ASP A 441 19.65 -11.61 21.13
N PRO A 442 19.29 -10.35 21.45
CA PRO A 442 17.89 -9.92 21.50
C PRO A 442 17.10 -10.16 20.20
N ALA A 443 17.77 -10.27 19.05
CA ALA A 443 17.12 -10.53 17.76
C ALA A 443 16.56 -11.96 17.62
N PHE A 444 16.91 -12.88 18.51
CA PHE A 444 16.36 -14.24 18.57
C PHE A 444 15.39 -14.45 19.74
N ARG A 445 15.16 -13.43 20.58
CA ARG A 445 14.23 -13.56 21.71
C ARG A 445 12.82 -13.86 21.20
N PRO A 446 12.19 -14.99 21.58
CA PRO A 446 10.83 -15.31 21.15
C PRO A 446 9.84 -14.19 21.46
N SER A 447 9.03 -13.80 20.48
CA SER A 447 8.04 -12.73 20.64
C SER A 447 6.64 -13.27 20.95
N VAL A 448 5.72 -12.38 21.32
CA VAL A 448 4.31 -12.74 21.54
C VAL A 448 3.68 -13.32 20.26
N GLU A 449 4.08 -12.80 19.11
CA GLU A 449 3.60 -13.26 17.80
C GLU A 449 4.07 -14.67 17.47
N THR A 450 5.33 -14.99 17.77
CA THR A 450 5.84 -16.37 17.68
C THR A 450 5.00 -17.28 18.59
N GLY A 451 4.73 -16.80 19.82
CA GLY A 451 3.75 -17.31 20.81
C GLY A 451 2.49 -17.84 20.19
N ASN A 452 1.78 -16.86 19.68
CA ASN A 452 0.44 -17.00 19.15
C ASN A 452 0.44 -17.89 17.90
N ALA A 453 1.50 -17.90 17.10
CA ALA A 453 1.59 -18.74 15.91
C ALA A 453 1.69 -20.24 16.26
N VAL A 454 2.54 -20.64 17.21
CA VAL A 454 2.62 -22.05 17.67
C VAL A 454 1.34 -22.46 18.42
N LEU A 455 0.83 -21.57 19.27
CA LEU A 455 -0.43 -21.83 19.98
C LEU A 455 -1.58 -22.06 18.99
N MET A 456 -1.64 -21.29 17.91
CA MET A 456 -2.65 -21.46 16.86
C MET A 456 -2.48 -22.79 16.12
N ALA A 457 -1.25 -23.24 15.85
CA ALA A 457 -0.99 -24.53 15.22
C ALA A 457 -1.59 -25.68 16.05
N TRP A 458 -1.29 -25.73 17.35
CA TRP A 458 -1.85 -26.72 18.28
C TRP A 458 -3.37 -26.61 18.41
N MET A 459 -3.92 -25.40 18.54
CA MET A 459 -5.37 -25.24 18.68
C MET A 459 -6.14 -25.71 17.44
N ARG A 460 -5.58 -25.57 16.23
CA ARG A 460 -6.20 -26.06 14.98
C ARG A 460 -6.14 -27.58 14.81
N ALA A 461 -5.25 -28.25 15.53
CA ALA A 461 -5.09 -29.70 15.51
C ALA A 461 -6.19 -30.41 16.31
N THR A 462 -7.44 -30.28 15.86
CA THR A 462 -8.63 -30.76 16.59
C THR A 462 -8.66 -32.28 16.76
N HIS A 463 -7.94 -33.02 15.91
CA HIS A 463 -7.83 -34.47 15.96
C HIS A 463 -6.81 -34.98 16.99
N VAL A 464 -5.91 -34.12 17.46
CA VAL A 464 -4.90 -34.49 18.44
C VAL A 464 -5.48 -34.34 19.84
N ALA A 465 -5.53 -35.45 20.59
CA ALA A 465 -6.14 -35.50 21.92
C ALA A 465 -5.42 -34.55 22.92
N ASP A 466 -4.09 -34.56 22.91
CA ASP A 466 -3.25 -33.81 23.85
C ASP A 466 -3.01 -32.35 23.41
N ALA A 467 -3.70 -31.86 22.38
CA ALA A 467 -3.47 -30.52 21.82
C ALA A 467 -3.73 -29.40 22.83
N MET A 468 -4.65 -29.61 23.77
CA MET A 468 -4.93 -28.64 24.84
C MET A 468 -3.81 -28.56 25.86
N ASP A 469 -3.33 -29.71 26.34
CA ASP A 469 -2.21 -29.79 27.28
C ASP A 469 -0.94 -29.18 26.67
N ARG A 470 -0.70 -29.46 25.38
CA ARG A 470 0.38 -28.83 24.61
C ARG A 470 0.21 -27.32 24.46
N GLY A 471 -1.01 -26.84 24.24
CA GLY A 471 -1.32 -25.41 24.21
C GLY A 471 -0.98 -24.70 25.52
N ASP A 472 -1.30 -25.33 26.65
CA ASP A 472 -0.97 -24.82 27.98
C ASP A 472 0.54 -24.83 28.24
N ASP A 473 1.26 -25.85 27.78
CA ASP A 473 2.71 -25.90 27.87
C ASP A 473 3.38 -24.83 27.00
N VAL A 474 2.85 -24.55 25.80
CA VAL A 474 3.30 -23.43 24.96
C VAL A 474 3.10 -22.10 25.69
N LEU A 475 1.97 -21.87 26.36
CA LEU A 475 1.78 -20.68 27.19
C LEU A 475 2.77 -20.58 28.35
N LYS A 476 3.03 -21.69 29.06
CA LYS A 476 4.00 -21.72 30.17
C LYS A 476 5.41 -21.37 29.67
N ARG A 477 5.82 -21.93 28.53
CA ARG A 477 7.10 -21.63 27.87
C ARG A 477 7.17 -20.18 27.41
N MET A 478 6.10 -19.68 26.80
CA MET A 478 5.99 -18.29 26.35
C MET A 478 6.22 -17.30 27.50
N ARG A 479 5.64 -17.57 28.69
CA ARG A 479 5.82 -16.75 29.91
C ARG A 479 7.27 -16.60 30.37
N GLN A 480 8.17 -17.51 29.99
CA GLN A 480 9.60 -17.41 30.30
C GLN A 480 10.29 -16.29 29.50
N PHE A 481 9.76 -15.94 28.32
CA PHE A 481 10.37 -14.96 27.41
C PHE A 481 9.54 -13.70 27.26
N THR A 482 8.21 -13.81 27.28
CA THR A 482 7.27 -12.70 27.06
C THR A 482 5.92 -12.93 27.77
N LYS A 483 5.17 -11.86 28.05
CA LYS A 483 3.82 -11.98 28.63
C LYS A 483 2.78 -12.30 27.53
N PRO A 484 1.96 -13.36 27.69
CA PRO A 484 0.83 -13.60 26.79
C PRO A 484 -0.18 -12.44 26.83
N ASP A 485 -0.76 -12.12 25.68
CA ASP A 485 -1.71 -11.03 25.50
C ASP A 485 -3.16 -11.55 25.37
N LEU A 486 -4.12 -10.64 25.23
CA LEU A 486 -5.53 -10.98 24.99
C LEU A 486 -5.68 -11.92 23.78
N ARG A 487 -4.88 -11.72 22.73
CA ARG A 487 -4.90 -12.56 21.53
C ARG A 487 -4.45 -13.99 21.84
N SER A 488 -3.45 -14.21 22.70
CA SER A 488 -3.03 -15.54 23.14
C SER A 488 -4.19 -16.33 23.76
N TYR A 489 -4.92 -15.72 24.69
CA TYR A 489 -6.05 -16.40 25.35
C TYR A 489 -7.26 -16.56 24.42
N ASN A 490 -7.49 -15.63 23.50
CA ASN A 490 -8.51 -15.77 22.46
C ASN A 490 -8.23 -16.95 21.52
N ILE A 491 -6.97 -17.26 21.23
CA ILE A 491 -6.60 -18.45 20.45
C ILE A 491 -6.99 -19.73 21.18
N LEU A 492 -6.73 -19.83 22.49
CA LEU A 492 -7.16 -20.96 23.31
C LEU A 492 -8.68 -21.09 23.37
N LEU A 493 -9.40 -19.99 23.63
CA LEU A 493 -10.86 -20.00 23.68
C LEU A 493 -11.46 -20.49 22.36
N ASN A 494 -10.86 -20.11 21.23
CA ASN A 494 -11.28 -20.60 19.92
C ASN A 494 -10.94 -22.09 19.72
N GLY A 495 -9.79 -22.54 20.23
CA GLY A 495 -9.46 -23.97 20.28
C GLY A 495 -10.44 -24.79 21.11
N MET A 496 -10.93 -24.24 22.23
CA MET A 496 -11.94 -24.85 23.12
C MET A 496 -13.30 -24.89 22.42
N ASN A 497 -13.66 -23.83 21.70
CA ASN A 497 -14.84 -23.78 20.83
C ASN A 497 -14.82 -24.88 19.77
N TRP A 498 -13.71 -25.11 19.08
CA TRP A 498 -13.61 -26.17 18.08
C TRP A 498 -13.77 -27.58 18.66
N ARG A 499 -13.43 -27.77 19.94
CA ARG A 499 -13.54 -29.05 20.65
C ARG A 499 -14.80 -29.18 21.52
N GLY A 500 -15.63 -28.15 21.59
CA GLY A 500 -16.82 -28.14 22.45
C GLY A 500 -16.52 -28.24 23.95
N MET A 501 -15.40 -27.66 24.41
CA MET A 501 -14.97 -27.69 25.81
C MET A 501 -15.52 -26.48 26.59
N GLY A 502 -16.82 -26.44 26.81
CA GLY A 502 -17.54 -25.30 27.38
C GLY A 502 -17.16 -25.01 28.83
N GLU A 503 -16.97 -26.04 29.66
CA GLU A 503 -16.59 -25.86 31.08
C GLU A 503 -15.21 -25.20 31.23
N GLN A 504 -14.24 -25.64 30.43
CA GLN A 504 -12.89 -25.08 30.44
C GLN A 504 -12.89 -23.63 29.93
N ALA A 505 -13.69 -23.35 28.88
CA ALA A 505 -13.85 -22.00 28.35
C ALA A 505 -14.44 -21.03 29.39
N LEU A 506 -15.41 -21.47 30.20
CA LEU A 506 -15.95 -20.70 31.32
C LEU A 506 -14.89 -20.38 32.38
N LYS A 507 -14.11 -21.39 32.80
CA LYS A 507 -13.03 -21.19 33.78
C LYS A 507 -11.99 -20.20 33.26
N LEU A 508 -11.65 -20.27 31.98
CA LEU A 508 -10.67 -19.38 31.36
C LEU A 508 -11.17 -17.93 31.32
N ILE A 509 -12.42 -17.68 30.91
CA ILE A 509 -12.94 -16.30 30.84
C ILE A 509 -13.08 -15.68 32.23
N GLU A 510 -13.52 -16.45 33.24
CA GLU A 510 -13.56 -15.98 34.62
C GLU A 510 -12.17 -15.64 35.15
N TRP A 511 -11.16 -16.45 34.81
CA TRP A 511 -9.77 -16.16 35.16
C TRP A 511 -9.29 -14.88 34.49
N MET A 512 -9.58 -14.67 33.20
CA MET A 512 -9.22 -13.46 32.43
C MET A 512 -9.84 -12.20 33.03
N GLU A 513 -11.09 -12.25 33.49
CA GLU A 513 -11.76 -11.09 34.10
C GLU A 513 -11.21 -10.72 35.48
N ARG A 514 -10.63 -11.69 36.19
CA ARG A 514 -9.91 -11.46 37.44
C ARG A 514 -8.50 -10.92 37.20
N GLN A 515 -8.01 -10.91 35.96
CA GLN A 515 -6.73 -10.31 35.62
C GLN A 515 -6.85 -8.78 35.48
N GLY A 516 -5.71 -8.13 35.29
CA GLY A 516 -5.64 -6.70 35.03
C GLY A 516 -6.31 -6.26 33.72
N PRO A 517 -6.44 -4.94 33.51
CA PRO A 517 -7.15 -4.37 32.36
C PRO A 517 -6.60 -4.79 30.99
N GLU A 518 -5.33 -5.20 30.90
CA GLU A 518 -4.67 -5.68 29.68
C GLU A 518 -5.23 -7.00 29.14
N LEU A 519 -5.88 -7.80 30.00
CA LEU A 519 -6.45 -9.11 29.65
C LEU A 519 -7.99 -9.13 29.75
N ARG A 520 -8.61 -7.95 29.78
CA ARG A 520 -10.06 -7.83 29.85
C ARG A 520 -10.69 -8.51 28.63
N PRO A 521 -11.59 -9.49 28.80
CA PRO A 521 -12.24 -10.14 27.68
C PRO A 521 -13.00 -9.16 26.79
N ASP A 522 -12.81 -9.32 25.49
CA ASP A 522 -13.53 -8.59 24.46
C ASP A 522 -14.73 -9.38 23.95
N ARG A 523 -15.46 -8.81 22.99
CA ARG A 523 -16.63 -9.46 22.40
C ARG A 523 -16.28 -10.81 21.77
N PHE A 524 -15.10 -10.91 21.15
CA PHE A 524 -14.62 -12.15 20.55
C PHE A 524 -14.40 -13.25 21.61
N SER A 525 -13.84 -12.89 22.76
CA SER A 525 -13.61 -13.78 23.91
C SER A 525 -14.93 -14.43 24.35
N PHE A 526 -15.94 -13.61 24.64
CA PHE A 526 -17.24 -14.09 25.10
C PHE A 526 -17.98 -14.90 24.03
N ASN A 527 -17.97 -14.45 22.78
CA ASN A 527 -18.58 -15.19 21.66
C ASN A 527 -17.94 -16.58 21.48
N SER A 528 -16.63 -16.70 21.71
CA SER A 528 -15.93 -17.98 21.66
C SER A 528 -16.39 -18.92 22.79
N VAL A 529 -16.61 -18.39 24.00
CA VAL A 529 -17.14 -19.17 25.14
C VAL A 529 -18.57 -19.62 24.87
N LEU A 530 -19.44 -18.73 24.40
CA LEU A 530 -20.83 -19.05 24.03
C LEU A 530 -20.86 -20.17 22.99
N ALA A 531 -20.01 -20.09 21.96
CA ALA A 531 -19.92 -21.10 20.91
C ALA A 531 -19.37 -22.44 21.43
N ALA A 532 -18.41 -22.41 22.37
CA ALA A 532 -17.93 -23.62 23.04
C ALA A 532 -19.03 -24.29 23.86
N LEU A 533 -19.81 -23.53 24.63
CA LEU A 533 -20.95 -24.02 25.41
C LEU A 533 -22.05 -24.61 24.52
N ALA A 534 -22.37 -23.97 23.39
CA ALA A 534 -23.35 -24.47 22.44
C ALA A 534 -22.97 -25.82 21.81
N LYS A 535 -21.67 -26.11 21.73
CA LYS A 535 -21.12 -27.37 21.19
C LYS A 535 -20.83 -28.42 22.24
N ASP A 536 -20.78 -28.04 23.52
CA ASP A 536 -20.51 -28.94 24.63
C ASP A 536 -21.75 -29.79 24.93
N ARG A 537 -21.68 -31.06 24.53
CA ARG A 537 -22.75 -32.05 24.79
C ARG A 537 -22.60 -32.76 26.14
N THR A 538 -21.45 -32.58 26.78
CA THR A 538 -21.12 -33.30 28.03
C THR A 538 -21.49 -32.49 29.26
N LEU A 539 -21.51 -31.16 29.13
CA LEU A 539 -21.78 -30.24 30.23
C LEU A 539 -23.30 -30.14 30.52
N PRO A 540 -23.76 -30.53 31.73
CA PRO A 540 -25.15 -30.34 32.12
C PRO A 540 -25.49 -28.85 32.19
N HIS A 541 -26.68 -28.50 31.72
CA HIS A 541 -27.21 -27.12 31.72
C HIS A 541 -26.30 -26.12 30.98
N ALA A 542 -25.57 -26.56 29.96
CA ALA A 542 -24.74 -25.69 29.11
C ALA A 542 -25.54 -24.51 28.53
N GLN A 543 -26.81 -24.75 28.25
CA GLN A 543 -27.87 -23.83 27.85
C GLN A 543 -27.97 -22.60 28.76
N GLU A 544 -28.23 -22.87 30.04
CA GLU A 544 -28.46 -21.88 31.07
C GLU A 544 -27.18 -21.13 31.38
N LYS A 545 -26.04 -21.85 31.37
CA LYS A 545 -24.72 -21.22 31.49
C LYS A 545 -24.45 -20.26 30.34
N ALA A 546 -24.84 -20.58 29.11
CA ALA A 546 -24.73 -19.68 27.97
C ALA A 546 -25.62 -18.42 28.15
N GLU A 547 -26.85 -18.55 28.68
CA GLU A 547 -27.68 -17.39 29.02
C GLU A 547 -27.03 -16.51 30.10
N VAL A 548 -26.43 -17.10 31.14
CA VAL A 548 -25.72 -16.35 32.18
C VAL A 548 -24.55 -15.56 31.59
N VAL A 549 -23.78 -16.18 30.68
CA VAL A 549 -22.69 -15.49 29.98
C VAL A 549 -23.22 -14.36 29.10
N LEU A 550 -24.34 -14.57 28.38
CA LEU A 550 -24.97 -13.52 27.58
C LEU A 550 -25.41 -12.33 28.45
N ARG A 551 -26.08 -12.58 29.57
CA ARG A 551 -26.44 -11.52 30.54
C ARG A 551 -25.20 -10.81 31.08
N ARG A 552 -24.13 -11.56 31.34
CA ARG A 552 -22.85 -10.98 31.77
C ARG A 552 -22.28 -10.03 30.71
N MET A 553 -22.35 -10.39 29.43
CA MET A 553 -21.96 -9.50 28.33
C MET A 553 -22.84 -8.24 28.29
N GLU A 554 -24.14 -8.38 28.50
CA GLU A 554 -25.10 -7.27 28.49
C GLU A 554 -24.86 -6.24 29.59
N PHE A 555 -24.51 -6.69 30.80
CA PHE A 555 -24.20 -5.80 31.94
C PHE A 555 -22.76 -5.30 31.93
N SER A 556 -21.91 -5.86 31.06
CA SER A 556 -20.55 -5.38 30.83
C SER A 556 -20.52 -4.29 29.75
N SER A 557 -19.46 -3.49 29.72
CA SER A 557 -19.25 -2.50 28.65
C SER A 557 -18.90 -3.10 27.28
N VAL A 558 -18.93 -4.42 27.11
CA VAL A 558 -18.61 -5.13 25.85
C VAL A 558 -19.82 -5.11 24.90
N GLY A 559 -21.02 -5.28 25.45
CA GLY A 559 -22.29 -5.36 24.72
C GLY A 559 -22.42 -6.66 23.90
N ALA A 560 -23.59 -7.29 24.01
CA ALA A 560 -23.96 -8.43 23.16
C ALA A 560 -24.32 -7.98 21.74
N ASP A 561 -23.98 -8.79 20.75
CA ASP A 561 -24.33 -8.59 19.33
C ASP A 561 -25.25 -9.71 18.81
N HIS A 562 -25.67 -9.63 17.55
CA HIS A 562 -26.51 -10.67 16.95
C HIS A 562 -25.89 -12.06 17.06
N PHE A 563 -24.55 -12.16 16.97
CA PHE A 563 -23.85 -13.43 17.01
C PHE A 563 -23.95 -14.04 18.40
N SER A 564 -23.86 -13.21 19.44
CA SER A 564 -24.06 -13.60 20.84
C SER A 564 -25.45 -14.22 21.03
N TYR A 565 -26.52 -13.55 20.59
CA TYR A 565 -27.89 -14.05 20.71
C TYR A 565 -28.12 -15.31 19.85
N ALA A 566 -27.66 -15.30 18.59
CA ALA A 566 -27.78 -16.44 17.69
C ALA A 566 -27.08 -17.70 18.24
N THR A 567 -25.92 -17.52 18.87
CA THR A 567 -25.15 -18.63 19.45
C THR A 567 -25.86 -19.23 20.67
N VAL A 568 -26.50 -18.40 21.52
CA VAL A 568 -27.30 -18.89 22.65
C VAL A 568 -28.58 -19.58 22.17
N LEU A 569 -29.21 -19.08 21.10
CA LEU A 569 -30.33 -19.75 20.46
C LEU A 569 -29.92 -21.11 19.87
N ASP A 570 -28.75 -21.21 19.22
CA ASP A 570 -28.18 -22.47 18.73
C ASP A 570 -27.88 -23.44 19.89
N ALA A 571 -27.39 -22.94 21.03
CA ALA A 571 -27.25 -23.75 22.23
C ALA A 571 -28.60 -24.37 22.63
N TRP A 572 -29.64 -23.53 22.81
CA TRP A 572 -31.00 -23.97 23.17
C TRP A 572 -31.57 -24.96 22.17
N ALA A 573 -31.42 -24.72 20.87
CA ALA A 573 -31.86 -25.63 19.83
C ALA A 573 -31.23 -27.04 19.98
N ARG A 574 -29.98 -27.11 20.42
CA ARG A 574 -29.23 -28.37 20.63
C ARG A 574 -29.45 -29.01 22.00
N SER A 575 -30.18 -28.36 22.92
CA SER A 575 -30.54 -28.97 24.21
C SER A 575 -31.38 -30.23 24.00
N GLU A 576 -31.42 -31.13 24.99
CA GLU A 576 -32.37 -32.25 24.98
C GLU A 576 -33.75 -31.84 25.53
N ASP A 577 -33.83 -30.73 26.28
CA ASP A 577 -35.04 -30.26 26.95
C ASP A 577 -36.07 -29.65 25.99
N THR A 578 -37.00 -30.48 25.49
CA THR A 578 -38.04 -30.10 24.53
C THR A 578 -39.07 -29.10 25.08
N THR A 579 -39.22 -28.99 26.40
CA THR A 579 -40.32 -28.23 27.01
C THR A 579 -40.02 -26.74 27.16
N ASP A 580 -38.78 -26.39 27.49
CA ASP A 580 -38.39 -24.98 27.68
C ASP A 580 -37.71 -24.34 26.46
N LYS A 581 -37.28 -25.15 25.49
CA LYS A 581 -36.65 -24.70 24.23
C LYS A 581 -37.40 -23.56 23.52
N ALA A 582 -38.66 -23.78 23.19
CA ALA A 582 -39.44 -22.82 22.41
C ALA A 582 -39.73 -21.53 23.18
N ARG A 583 -40.11 -21.67 24.46
CA ARG A 583 -40.40 -20.53 25.34
C ARG A 583 -39.17 -19.66 25.60
N ARG A 584 -38.01 -20.28 25.85
CA ARG A 584 -36.75 -19.58 26.08
C ARG A 584 -36.21 -18.92 24.82
N ALA A 585 -36.32 -19.58 23.67
CA ALA A 585 -35.96 -19.01 22.39
C ALA A 585 -36.83 -17.77 22.04
N GLU A 586 -38.15 -17.86 22.26
CA GLU A 586 -39.06 -16.74 22.06
C GLU A 586 -38.75 -15.57 23.00
N ALA A 587 -38.50 -15.85 24.29
CA ALA A 587 -38.12 -14.82 25.25
C ALA A 587 -36.79 -14.13 24.88
N LEU A 588 -35.78 -14.87 24.42
CA LEU A 588 -34.51 -14.32 23.97
C LEU A 588 -34.66 -13.48 22.70
N ALA A 589 -35.48 -13.93 21.75
CA ALA A 589 -35.77 -13.17 20.53
C ALA A 589 -36.52 -11.86 20.83
N GLN A 590 -37.47 -11.89 21.77
CA GLN A 590 -38.18 -10.69 22.19
C GLN A 590 -37.23 -9.67 22.84
N VAL A 591 -36.35 -10.12 23.74
CA VAL A 591 -35.32 -9.26 24.36
C VAL A 591 -34.40 -8.63 23.31
N MET A 592 -34.03 -9.38 22.27
CA MET A 592 -33.24 -8.86 21.16
C MET A 592 -33.99 -7.77 20.38
N MET A 593 -35.28 -8.00 20.06
CA MET A 593 -36.11 -7.03 19.33
C MET A 593 -36.36 -5.76 20.14
N ASP A 594 -36.64 -5.88 21.43
CA ASP A 594 -36.86 -4.73 22.32
C ASP A 594 -35.62 -3.83 22.39
N ARG A 595 -34.41 -4.44 22.40
CA ARG A 595 -33.15 -3.69 22.36
C ARG A 595 -32.90 -3.03 21.01
N TYR A 596 -33.23 -3.71 19.90
CA TYR A 596 -33.13 -3.11 18.57
C TYR A 596 -34.06 -1.89 18.45
N HIS A 597 -35.29 -2.00 18.95
CA HIS A 597 -36.23 -0.89 19.00
C HIS A 597 -35.76 0.25 19.93
N ALA A 598 -35.23 -0.05 21.11
CA ALA A 598 -34.66 0.96 22.02
C ALA A 598 -33.46 1.68 21.40
N PHE A 599 -32.61 0.96 20.66
CA PHE A 599 -31.50 1.54 19.93
C PHE A 599 -31.97 2.47 18.80
N LEU A 600 -32.91 2.02 17.96
CA LEU A 600 -33.51 2.85 16.91
C LEU A 600 -34.16 4.10 17.49
N ALA A 601 -34.86 4.00 18.63
CA ALA A 601 -35.44 5.16 19.31
C ALA A 601 -34.37 6.16 19.77
N SER A 602 -33.25 5.69 20.34
CA SER A 602 -32.12 6.56 20.74
C SER A 602 -31.38 7.21 19.55
N ALA A 603 -31.33 6.52 18.40
CA ALA A 603 -30.75 7.03 17.16
C ALA A 603 -31.64 8.09 16.47
N ILE A 604 -32.95 8.02 16.69
CA ILE A 604 -33.92 9.02 16.20
C ILE A 604 -33.86 10.30 17.04
N ASP A 605 -33.63 10.20 18.36
CA ASP A 605 -33.51 11.35 19.27
C ASP A 605 -32.19 12.15 19.13
N THR A 606 -31.14 11.55 18.56
CA THR A 606 -29.80 12.17 18.43
C THR A 606 -29.59 12.99 17.15
N LYS A 607 -30.67 13.32 16.40
CA LYS A 607 -30.63 14.15 15.17
C LYS A 607 -30.09 15.59 15.32
N THR A 608 -29.51 15.97 16.47
CA THR A 608 -28.88 17.28 16.68
C THR A 608 -27.37 17.27 16.92
N THR A 609 -26.68 16.12 17.02
CA THR A 609 -25.21 16.10 17.01
C THR A 609 -24.64 14.94 16.19
N THR A 610 -23.63 15.26 15.39
CA THR A 610 -22.93 14.43 14.39
C THR A 610 -22.61 13.00 14.83
N PRO A 611 -22.69 12.00 13.92
CA PRO A 611 -22.49 10.60 14.27
C PRO A 611 -21.03 10.32 14.60
N ALA A 612 -20.78 9.75 15.79
CA ALA A 612 -19.56 9.02 16.07
C ALA A 612 -19.63 7.65 15.37
N ASP A 613 -18.69 7.44 14.45
CA ASP A 613 -18.23 6.19 13.84
C ASP A 613 -19.26 5.30 13.07
N PRO A 614 -19.26 5.32 11.72
CA PRO A 614 -20.13 4.49 10.88
C PRO A 614 -19.74 2.99 10.83
N ALA A 615 -18.68 2.56 11.53
CA ALA A 615 -18.21 1.17 11.52
C ALA A 615 -19.06 0.19 12.36
N LEU A 616 -20.02 0.68 13.15
CA LEU A 616 -20.92 -0.13 13.99
C LEU A 616 -22.22 -0.56 13.29
N PHE A 617 -22.40 -0.20 12.01
CA PHE A 617 -23.68 -0.31 11.33
C PHE A 617 -23.60 -1.12 10.04
N VAL A 618 -23.99 -2.39 10.14
CA VAL A 618 -24.57 -3.12 9.01
C VAL A 618 -26.06 -3.29 9.32
N PRO A 619 -26.98 -2.91 8.41
CA PRO A 619 -28.41 -3.15 8.59
C PRO A 619 -28.68 -4.65 8.70
N TRP A 620 -29.49 -5.04 9.68
CA TRP A 620 -29.98 -6.42 9.82
C TRP A 620 -31.02 -6.71 8.74
N ASP A 621 -30.60 -7.20 7.58
CA ASP A 621 -31.50 -7.86 6.64
C ASP A 621 -31.76 -9.29 7.16
N LEU A 622 -33.01 -9.49 7.59
CA LEU A 622 -33.61 -10.72 8.11
C LEU A 622 -33.83 -11.76 7.01
#